data_AF-A0A4D6DNL2-F1
#
_entry.id   AF-A0A4D6DNL2-F1
#
_cell.length_a   1.000
_cell.length_b   1.000
_cell.length_c   1.000
_cell.angle_alpha   90.00
_cell.angle_beta   90.00
_cell.angle_gamma   90.00
#
_symmetry.space_group_name_H-M   'P 1'
#
loop_
_entity.id
_entity.type
_entity.pdbx_description
1 polymer ?
#
loop_
_entity_poly.entity_id
_entity_poly.type
_entity_poly.pdbx_seq_one_letter_code
_entity_poly.pdbx_strand_id
1 'polypeptide(L)'
;YDPEAGNHATSATFIWTFISIFALWVGISVVLYVYGQMKMQPIDLFESQGSGNGHWLTTTDLENGYVRPTQRSTYKFFALAIIVFGLQVLAGIISATDFMRFGINLQELIPFTVSRSYHALLQIFWFFMCWVGYTIFFLPRLAEVPKGQKFLINLLFGLAVIVAVGALGGIYTGQRGWMSDKMSYWFGSQGWEFIELGRFFQLLLLGAFTLWIYIIYRGIKPWISMKNVWSVPAWLLWGSGVMVLFLFFSVLMVPSSNWAVADYWRWMTVHMWVEVTFEVFTTVIVAYLLVQMGLVTRLMAERV
;
A
#
# COMPACT_ATOMS: atom_id res chain seq x y z
N TYR A 1 16.05 28.30 -0.05
CA TYR A 1 17.32 28.98 -0.38
C TYR A 1 16.96 30.40 -0.71
N ASP A 2 17.46 31.36 0.07
CA ASP A 2 17.15 32.78 -0.07
C ASP A 2 18.37 33.60 0.38
N PRO A 3 19.25 33.98 -0.55
CA PRO A 3 20.46 34.73 -0.24
C PRO A 3 20.19 36.11 0.39
N GLU A 4 19.10 36.76 0.03
CA GLU A 4 18.77 38.10 0.52
C GLU A 4 18.39 38.07 2.01
N ALA A 5 17.76 36.99 2.45
CA ALA A 5 17.49 36.70 3.86
C ALA A 5 18.69 36.06 4.60
N GLY A 6 19.84 35.88 3.95
CA GLY A 6 21.02 35.20 4.51
C GLY A 6 20.89 33.67 4.62
N ASN A 7 19.87 33.07 3.98
CA ASN A 7 19.60 31.64 4.05
C ASN A 7 20.45 30.85 3.04
N HIS A 8 21.65 30.48 3.47
CA HIS A 8 22.55 29.56 2.77
C HIS A 8 22.54 28.16 3.40
N ALA A 9 23.03 27.16 2.66
CA ALA A 9 23.20 25.81 3.21
C ALA A 9 24.21 25.83 4.36
N THR A 10 23.85 25.18 5.47
CA THR A 10 24.71 25.11 6.66
C THR A 10 25.91 24.18 6.43
N SER A 11 26.99 24.37 7.20
CA SER A 11 28.14 23.44 7.17
C SER A 11 27.73 22.00 7.48
N ALA A 12 26.75 21.82 8.38
CA ALA A 12 26.21 20.49 8.71
C ALA A 12 25.57 19.82 7.49
N THR A 13 24.85 20.58 6.63
CA THR A 13 24.27 20.06 5.39
C THR A 13 25.35 19.44 4.51
N PHE A 14 26.46 20.15 4.27
CA PHE A 14 27.56 19.63 3.46
C PHE A 14 28.22 18.39 4.08
N ILE A 15 28.54 18.44 5.37
CA ILE A 15 29.21 17.33 6.07
C ILE A 15 28.35 16.05 6.00
N TRP A 16 27.06 16.13 6.32
CA TRP A 16 26.18 14.96 6.31
C TRP A 16 25.90 14.43 4.91
N THR A 17 25.92 15.28 3.87
CA THR A 17 25.85 14.83 2.47
C THR A 17 27.05 13.94 2.10
N PHE A 18 28.27 14.33 2.43
CA PHE A 18 29.45 13.51 2.12
C PHE A 18 29.47 12.21 2.95
N ILE A 19 29.12 12.29 4.23
CA ILE A 19 29.04 11.12 5.11
C ILE A 19 27.98 10.14 4.59
N SER A 20 26.79 10.61 4.18
CA SER A 20 25.72 9.72 3.72
C SER A 20 26.06 9.01 2.40
N ILE A 21 26.71 9.69 1.45
CA ILE A 21 27.18 9.09 0.20
C ILE A 21 28.24 8.02 0.47
N PHE A 22 29.20 8.31 1.36
CA PHE A 22 30.22 7.33 1.73
C PHE A 22 29.61 6.13 2.45
N ALA A 23 28.69 6.35 3.39
CA ALA A 23 27.97 5.29 4.09
C ALA A 23 27.16 4.42 3.11
N LEU A 24 26.52 5.01 2.10
CA LEU A 24 25.82 4.28 1.04
C LEU A 24 26.79 3.38 0.25
N TRP A 25 27.95 3.90 -0.15
CA TRP A 25 28.97 3.12 -0.87
C TRP A 25 29.47 1.93 -0.05
N VAL A 26 29.74 2.14 1.25
CA VAL A 26 30.13 1.06 2.17
C VAL A 26 29.00 0.04 2.31
N GLY A 27 27.76 0.51 2.50
CA GLY A 27 26.59 -0.35 2.63
C GLY A 27 26.38 -1.24 1.40
N ILE A 28 26.45 -0.67 0.20
CA ILE A 28 26.35 -1.43 -1.07
C ILE A 28 27.49 -2.47 -1.16
N SER A 29 28.72 -2.08 -0.83
CA SER A 29 29.87 -2.98 -0.88
C SER A 29 29.72 -4.17 0.08
N VAL A 30 29.23 -3.93 1.30
CA VAL A 30 28.95 -4.98 2.29
C VAL A 30 27.83 -5.90 1.81
N VAL A 31 26.73 -5.34 1.30
CA VAL A 31 25.59 -6.14 0.79
C VAL A 31 26.04 -7.03 -0.38
N LEU A 32 26.81 -6.49 -1.33
CA LEU A 32 27.33 -7.27 -2.46
C LEU A 32 28.32 -8.35 -2.02
N TYR A 33 29.17 -8.06 -1.04
CA TYR A 33 30.07 -9.05 -0.46
C TYR A 33 29.31 -10.20 0.20
N VAL A 34 28.32 -9.88 1.05
CA VAL A 34 27.47 -10.88 1.72
C VAL A 34 26.70 -11.72 0.70
N TYR A 35 26.10 -11.08 -0.32
CA TYR A 35 25.42 -11.76 -1.40
C TYR A 35 26.36 -12.72 -2.17
N GLY A 36 27.59 -12.28 -2.46
CA GLY A 36 28.62 -13.12 -3.07
C GLY A 36 28.98 -14.35 -2.22
N GLN A 37 29.10 -14.19 -0.90
CA GLN A 37 29.35 -15.31 0.02
C GLN A 37 28.16 -16.28 0.10
N MET A 38 26.92 -15.77 0.05
CA MET A 38 25.72 -16.62 0.04
C MET A 38 25.65 -17.51 -1.20
N LYS A 39 26.09 -17.02 -2.37
CA LYS A 39 26.12 -17.79 -3.62
C LYS A 39 27.15 -18.94 -3.59
N MET A 40 28.20 -18.82 -2.79
CA MET A 40 29.26 -19.83 -2.67
C MET A 40 28.91 -20.97 -1.70
N GLN A 41 27.74 -20.95 -1.07
CA GLN A 41 27.33 -21.99 -0.13
C GLN A 41 26.94 -23.29 -0.85
N PRO A 42 27.15 -24.46 -0.21
CA PRO A 42 26.96 -25.77 -0.85
C PRO A 42 25.49 -26.15 -1.10
N ILE A 43 24.55 -25.33 -0.67
CA ILE A 43 23.12 -25.49 -0.98
C ILE A 43 22.87 -24.62 -2.21
N ASP A 44 22.72 -25.23 -3.39
CA ASP A 44 22.28 -24.49 -4.57
C ASP A 44 20.81 -24.10 -4.40
N LEU A 45 20.60 -22.86 -3.98
CA LEU A 45 19.28 -22.27 -3.80
C LEU A 45 18.57 -21.98 -5.13
N PHE A 46 19.32 -21.92 -6.22
CA PHE A 46 18.85 -21.59 -7.55
C PHE A 46 18.53 -22.85 -8.38
N GLU A 47 19.03 -24.03 -7.97
CA GLU A 47 18.60 -25.30 -8.53
C GLU A 47 17.19 -25.65 -8.06
N SER A 48 16.23 -25.49 -8.96
CA SER A 48 14.85 -25.96 -8.78
C SER A 48 14.73 -27.50 -8.81
N GLN A 49 15.82 -28.24 -9.05
CA GLN A 49 15.81 -29.68 -9.31
C GLN A 49 15.39 -30.55 -8.10
N GLY A 50 15.31 -30.00 -6.89
CA GLY A 50 15.01 -30.77 -5.67
C GLY A 50 13.67 -30.50 -4.97
N SER A 51 12.90 -29.48 -5.37
CA SER A 51 11.71 -29.05 -4.64
C SER A 51 10.41 -29.54 -5.28
N GLY A 52 10.04 -30.79 -4.99
CA GLY A 52 8.64 -31.27 -4.98
C GLY A 52 7.82 -30.99 -6.24
N ASN A 53 7.98 -31.86 -7.23
CA ASN A 53 7.37 -31.88 -8.57
C ASN A 53 7.94 -30.78 -9.47
N GLY A 54 8.86 -31.13 -10.37
CA GLY A 54 9.38 -30.25 -11.44
C GLY A 54 8.32 -29.86 -12.50
N HIS A 55 7.13 -29.49 -12.05
CA HIS A 55 5.99 -29.10 -12.86
C HIS A 55 5.76 -27.60 -12.69
N TRP A 56 6.13 -26.85 -13.72
CA TRP A 56 5.79 -25.44 -13.84
C TRP A 56 4.28 -25.32 -13.98
N LEU A 57 3.68 -24.35 -13.28
CA LEU A 57 2.24 -24.15 -13.38
C LEU A 57 1.87 -23.81 -14.84
N THR A 58 1.13 -24.68 -15.51
CA THR A 58 0.73 -24.46 -16.91
C THR A 58 -0.58 -23.68 -16.99
N THR A 59 -0.84 -23.05 -18.14
CA THR A 59 -2.13 -22.39 -18.40
C THR A 59 -3.31 -23.34 -18.23
N THR A 60 -3.15 -24.61 -18.64
CA THR A 60 -4.17 -25.65 -18.51
C THR A 60 -4.48 -26.00 -17.05
N ASP A 61 -3.48 -25.98 -16.16
CA ASP A 61 -3.69 -26.20 -14.72
C ASP A 61 -4.49 -25.05 -14.08
N LEU A 62 -4.27 -23.82 -14.54
CA LEU A 62 -4.98 -22.64 -14.08
C LEU A 62 -6.45 -22.63 -14.55
N GLU A 63 -6.71 -23.00 -15.80
CA GLU A 63 -8.05 -23.04 -16.40
C GLU A 63 -8.94 -24.12 -15.77
N ASN A 64 -8.36 -25.25 -15.39
CA ASN A 64 -9.07 -26.34 -14.71
C ASN A 64 -9.25 -26.11 -13.20
N GLY A 65 -8.71 -25.02 -12.65
CA GLY A 65 -8.78 -24.69 -11.23
C GLY A 65 -10.19 -24.28 -10.78
N TYR A 66 -10.71 -24.90 -9.72
CA TYR A 66 -11.97 -24.48 -9.12
C TYR A 66 -11.85 -23.13 -8.40
N VAL A 67 -12.52 -22.10 -8.93
CA VAL A 67 -12.58 -20.77 -8.30
C VAL A 67 -13.64 -20.77 -7.20
N ARG A 68 -13.20 -20.63 -5.95
CA ARG A 68 -14.10 -20.64 -4.79
C ARG A 68 -14.97 -19.37 -4.76
N PRO A 69 -16.17 -19.40 -4.16
CA PRO A 69 -17.04 -18.22 -4.06
C PRO A 69 -16.40 -17.02 -3.35
N THR A 70 -15.49 -17.24 -2.40
CA THR A 70 -14.73 -16.18 -1.72
C THR A 70 -13.71 -15.51 -2.63
N GLN A 71 -13.09 -16.27 -3.54
CA GLN A 71 -12.17 -15.76 -4.55
C GLN A 71 -12.92 -14.93 -5.59
N ARG A 72 -14.07 -15.43 -6.07
CA ARG A 72 -14.92 -14.68 -7.01
C ARG A 72 -15.42 -13.36 -6.42
N SER A 73 -15.63 -13.29 -5.10
CA SER A 73 -15.99 -12.05 -4.41
C SER A 73 -14.91 -10.97 -4.47
N THR A 74 -13.64 -11.32 -4.70
CA THR A 74 -12.56 -10.32 -4.79
C THR A 74 -12.51 -9.58 -6.12
N TYR A 75 -13.17 -10.11 -7.18
CA TYR A 75 -13.21 -9.47 -8.50
C TYR A 75 -13.76 -8.05 -8.48
N LYS A 76 -14.67 -7.77 -7.54
CA LYS A 76 -15.23 -6.44 -7.32
C LYS A 76 -14.17 -5.42 -6.88
N PHE A 77 -13.16 -5.84 -6.11
CA PHE A 77 -12.05 -4.96 -5.70
C PHE A 77 -11.18 -4.59 -6.91
N PHE A 78 -10.86 -5.54 -7.77
CA PHE A 78 -10.10 -5.27 -8.99
C PHE A 78 -10.89 -4.40 -9.98
N ALA A 79 -12.20 -4.65 -10.13
CA ALA A 79 -13.06 -3.80 -10.95
C ALA A 79 -13.11 -2.35 -10.42
N LEU A 80 -13.27 -2.18 -9.10
CA LEU A 80 -13.20 -0.88 -8.45
C LEU A 80 -11.83 -0.20 -8.66
N ALA A 81 -10.74 -0.97 -8.54
CA ALA A 81 -9.39 -0.45 -8.74
C ALA A 81 -9.19 0.09 -10.17
N ILE A 82 -9.66 -0.62 -11.20
CA ILE A 82 -9.56 -0.15 -12.60
C ILE A 82 -10.34 1.15 -12.80
N ILE A 83 -11.56 1.25 -12.26
CA ILE A 83 -12.37 2.47 -12.35
C ILE A 83 -11.64 3.64 -11.68
N VAL A 84 -11.15 3.43 -10.45
CA VAL A 84 -10.45 4.46 -9.69
C VAL A 84 -9.12 4.85 -10.34
N PHE A 85 -8.40 3.90 -10.92
CA PHE A 85 -7.20 4.15 -11.72
C PHE A 85 -7.51 5.05 -12.92
N GLY A 86 -8.59 4.78 -13.66
CA GLY A 86 -9.04 5.65 -14.74
C GLY A 86 -9.33 7.08 -14.25
N LEU A 87 -10.04 7.23 -13.12
CA LEU A 87 -10.32 8.53 -12.51
C LEU A 87 -9.02 9.25 -12.07
N GLN A 88 -8.04 8.51 -11.55
CA GLN A 88 -6.74 9.04 -11.14
C GLN A 88 -5.94 9.59 -12.32
N VAL A 89 -5.92 8.88 -13.45
CA VAL A 89 -5.26 9.32 -14.68
C VAL A 89 -5.95 10.58 -15.22
N LEU A 90 -7.29 10.59 -15.25
CA LEU A 90 -8.06 11.78 -15.67
C LEU A 90 -7.79 12.99 -14.78
N ALA A 91 -7.75 12.81 -13.45
CA ALA A 91 -7.39 13.88 -12.52
C ALA A 91 -5.97 14.42 -12.75
N GLY A 92 -5.03 13.55 -13.11
CA GLY A 92 -3.67 13.92 -13.48
C GLY A 92 -3.62 14.75 -14.78
N ILE A 93 -4.36 14.33 -15.81
CA ILE A 93 -4.49 15.07 -17.07
C ILE A 93 -5.07 16.46 -16.81
N ILE A 94 -6.16 16.56 -16.04
CA ILE A 94 -6.77 17.85 -15.68
C ILE A 94 -5.75 18.75 -14.96
N SER A 95 -5.03 18.21 -13.98
CA SER A 95 -3.99 18.95 -13.25
C SER A 95 -2.87 19.45 -14.17
N ALA A 96 -2.47 18.65 -15.18
CA ALA A 96 -1.45 19.04 -16.13
C ALA A 96 -1.92 20.14 -17.10
N THR A 97 -3.20 20.13 -17.50
CA THR A 97 -3.76 21.12 -18.44
C THR A 97 -3.71 22.55 -17.89
N ASP A 98 -3.78 22.73 -16.57
CA ASP A 98 -3.68 24.05 -15.92
C ASP A 98 -2.32 24.72 -16.17
N PHE A 99 -1.26 23.93 -16.40
CA PHE A 99 0.08 24.45 -16.71
C PHE A 99 0.30 24.70 -18.21
N MET A 100 -0.44 24.03 -19.09
CA MET A 100 -0.27 24.12 -20.55
C MET A 100 -1.20 25.15 -21.21
N ARG A 101 -2.28 25.58 -20.53
CA ARG A 101 -3.25 26.61 -20.98
C ARG A 101 -3.83 26.37 -22.38
N PHE A 102 -4.60 25.29 -22.55
CA PHE A 102 -5.28 24.93 -23.81
C PHE A 102 -6.52 25.79 -24.16
N GLY A 103 -6.75 26.93 -23.49
CA GLY A 103 -7.90 27.81 -23.74
C GLY A 103 -9.25 27.31 -23.21
N ILE A 104 -9.32 26.11 -22.60
CA ILE A 104 -10.50 25.61 -21.88
C ILE A 104 -10.27 25.81 -20.37
N ASN A 105 -11.13 26.57 -19.70
CA ASN A 105 -11.01 26.83 -18.26
C ASN A 105 -11.64 25.71 -17.42
N LEU A 106 -10.96 24.56 -17.32
CA LEU A 106 -11.40 23.42 -16.48
C LEU A 106 -11.38 23.75 -14.97
N GLN A 107 -10.67 24.80 -14.56
CA GLN A 107 -10.50 25.22 -13.17
C GLN A 107 -11.81 25.67 -12.51
N GLU A 108 -12.77 26.17 -13.30
CA GLU A 108 -14.09 26.57 -12.82
C GLU A 108 -14.90 25.36 -12.30
N LEU A 109 -14.75 24.22 -12.98
CA LEU A 109 -15.41 22.96 -12.65
C LEU A 109 -14.64 22.17 -11.58
N ILE A 110 -13.34 21.92 -11.81
CA ILE A 110 -12.48 21.20 -10.88
C ILE A 110 -11.23 22.04 -10.64
N PRO A 111 -11.12 22.71 -9.47
CA PRO A 111 -9.92 23.48 -9.13
C PRO A 111 -8.69 22.59 -9.06
N PHE A 112 -7.52 23.16 -9.36
CA PHE A 112 -6.22 22.49 -9.27
C PHE A 112 -5.99 21.77 -7.94
N THR A 113 -6.39 22.36 -6.82
CA THR A 113 -6.23 21.73 -5.49
C THR A 113 -6.99 20.41 -5.41
N VAL A 114 -8.19 20.36 -6.01
CA VAL A 114 -9.06 19.17 -5.98
C VAL A 114 -8.52 18.11 -6.93
N SER A 115 -8.18 18.49 -8.16
CA SER A 115 -7.63 17.55 -9.15
C SER A 115 -6.31 16.94 -8.67
N ARG A 116 -5.42 17.74 -8.05
CA ARG A 116 -4.20 17.26 -7.41
C ARG A 116 -4.50 16.27 -6.28
N SER A 117 -5.41 16.63 -5.35
CA SER A 117 -5.78 15.76 -4.24
C SER A 117 -6.40 14.44 -4.72
N TYR A 118 -7.24 14.47 -5.75
CA TYR A 118 -7.75 13.26 -6.39
C TYR A 118 -6.64 12.44 -7.01
N HIS A 119 -5.71 13.06 -7.74
CA HIS A 119 -4.61 12.34 -8.37
C HIS A 119 -3.76 11.59 -7.33
N ALA A 120 -3.38 12.25 -6.24
CA ALA A 120 -2.56 11.65 -5.18
C ALA A 120 -3.33 10.58 -4.39
N LEU A 121 -4.55 10.89 -3.94
CA LEU A 121 -5.31 9.99 -3.08
C LEU A 121 -5.83 8.75 -3.83
N LEU A 122 -6.36 8.94 -5.05
CA LEU A 122 -6.87 7.82 -5.85
C LEU A 122 -5.74 6.88 -6.26
N GLN A 123 -4.52 7.41 -6.50
CA GLN A 123 -3.32 6.60 -6.77
C GLN A 123 -3.06 5.59 -5.65
N ILE A 124 -3.13 6.07 -4.41
CA ILE A 124 -2.99 5.23 -3.22
C ILE A 124 -4.17 4.25 -3.16
N PHE A 125 -5.40 4.74 -3.31
CA PHE A 125 -6.59 3.94 -3.12
C PHE A 125 -6.68 2.72 -4.06
N TRP A 126 -6.57 2.91 -5.38
CA TRP A 126 -6.70 1.79 -6.33
C TRP A 126 -5.60 0.75 -6.12
N PHE A 127 -4.39 1.21 -5.81
CA PHE A 127 -3.24 0.35 -5.56
C PHE A 127 -3.53 -0.58 -4.37
N PHE A 128 -4.02 -0.05 -3.25
CA PHE A 128 -4.39 -0.88 -2.09
C PHE A 128 -5.60 -1.79 -2.38
N MET A 129 -6.56 -1.37 -3.21
CA MET A 129 -7.66 -2.26 -3.60
C MET A 129 -7.18 -3.51 -4.34
N CYS A 130 -6.15 -3.39 -5.19
CA CYS A 130 -5.52 -4.53 -5.84
C CYS A 130 -4.89 -5.49 -4.83
N TRP A 131 -4.13 -4.98 -3.86
CA TRP A 131 -3.46 -5.79 -2.84
C TRP A 131 -4.44 -6.46 -1.86
N VAL A 132 -5.46 -5.74 -1.43
CA VAL A 132 -6.55 -6.29 -0.62
C VAL A 132 -7.28 -7.39 -1.37
N GLY A 133 -7.62 -7.15 -2.65
CA GLY A 133 -8.25 -8.15 -3.50
C GLY A 133 -7.39 -9.40 -3.70
N TYR A 134 -6.09 -9.20 -3.95
CA TYR A 134 -5.14 -10.28 -4.19
C TYR A 134 -4.90 -11.14 -2.93
N THR A 135 -4.63 -10.51 -1.78
CA THR A 135 -4.41 -11.24 -0.52
C THR A 135 -5.60 -12.11 -0.14
N ILE A 136 -6.83 -11.59 -0.28
CA ILE A 136 -8.05 -12.35 0.00
C ILE A 136 -8.26 -13.46 -1.03
N PHE A 137 -7.98 -13.21 -2.31
CA PHE A 137 -8.08 -14.21 -3.38
C PHE A 137 -7.17 -15.41 -3.09
N PHE A 138 -6.06 -15.15 -2.44
CA PHE A 138 -5.05 -16.13 -2.12
C PHE A 138 -5.40 -17.00 -0.90
N LEU A 139 -6.00 -16.45 0.17
CA LEU A 139 -6.25 -17.16 1.45
C LEU A 139 -6.78 -18.60 1.32
N PRO A 140 -7.76 -18.91 0.44
CA PRO A 140 -8.33 -20.25 0.34
C PRO A 140 -7.40 -21.33 -0.21
N ARG A 141 -6.21 -20.95 -0.72
CA ARG A 141 -5.17 -21.89 -1.15
C ARG A 141 -4.32 -22.37 0.03
N LEU A 142 -4.25 -21.60 1.12
CA LEU A 142 -3.47 -21.96 2.32
C LEU A 142 -4.23 -22.87 3.28
N ALA A 143 -5.49 -22.54 3.53
CA ALA A 143 -6.31 -23.23 4.50
C ALA A 143 -7.78 -23.22 4.07
N GLU A 144 -8.56 -24.08 4.73
CA GLU A 144 -10.01 -24.11 4.53
C GLU A 144 -10.66 -22.76 4.86
N VAL A 145 -11.66 -22.40 4.06
CA VAL A 145 -12.34 -21.10 4.18
C VAL A 145 -13.15 -21.07 5.48
N PRO A 146 -12.88 -20.12 6.40
CA PRO A 146 -13.63 -20.04 7.65
C PRO A 146 -15.08 -19.60 7.42
N LYS A 147 -16.00 -20.05 8.30
CA LYS A 147 -17.43 -19.69 8.22
C LYS A 147 -17.63 -18.17 8.26
N GLY A 148 -18.47 -17.64 7.37
CA GLY A 148 -18.76 -16.20 7.28
C GLY A 148 -17.72 -15.34 6.54
N GLN A 149 -16.66 -15.91 5.96
CA GLN A 149 -15.61 -15.14 5.28
C GLN A 149 -16.19 -14.29 4.12
N LYS A 150 -17.12 -14.84 3.34
CA LYS A 150 -17.78 -14.11 2.24
C LYS A 150 -18.50 -12.85 2.71
N PHE A 151 -19.14 -12.88 3.88
CA PHE A 151 -19.79 -11.70 4.44
C PHE A 151 -18.77 -10.62 4.79
N LEU A 152 -17.69 -10.99 5.48
CA LEU A 152 -16.62 -10.03 5.84
C LEU A 152 -15.97 -9.39 4.61
N ILE A 153 -15.75 -10.16 3.54
CA ILE A 153 -15.21 -9.64 2.27
C ILE A 153 -16.17 -8.62 1.63
N ASN A 154 -17.47 -8.90 1.60
CA ASN A 154 -18.45 -7.95 1.06
C ASN A 154 -18.62 -6.72 1.97
N LEU A 155 -18.52 -6.88 3.30
CA LEU A 155 -18.52 -5.76 4.24
C LEU A 155 -17.31 -4.86 4.01
N LEU A 156 -16.11 -5.44 3.89
CA LEU A 156 -14.88 -4.71 3.57
C LEU A 156 -15.01 -3.93 2.25
N PHE A 157 -15.58 -4.56 1.22
CA PHE A 157 -15.84 -3.90 -0.05
C PHE A 157 -16.82 -2.72 0.11
N GLY A 158 -17.90 -2.91 0.85
CA GLY A 158 -18.86 -1.84 1.15
C GLY A 158 -18.21 -0.64 1.86
N LEU A 159 -17.37 -0.91 2.87
CA LEU A 159 -16.61 0.12 3.57
C LEU A 159 -15.67 0.86 2.61
N ALA A 160 -14.95 0.14 1.74
CA ALA A 160 -14.06 0.75 0.75
C ALA A 160 -14.82 1.67 -0.22
N VAL A 161 -16.00 1.26 -0.71
CA VAL A 161 -16.84 2.09 -1.58
C VAL A 161 -17.35 3.33 -0.84
N ILE A 162 -17.79 3.19 0.42
CA ILE A 162 -18.21 4.34 1.24
C ILE A 162 -17.07 5.33 1.41
N VAL A 163 -15.85 4.85 1.70
CA VAL A 163 -14.66 5.70 1.81
C VAL A 163 -14.32 6.37 0.47
N ALA A 164 -14.38 5.64 -0.65
CA ALA A 164 -14.08 6.20 -1.98
C ALA A 164 -15.05 7.33 -2.36
N VAL A 165 -16.36 7.07 -2.24
CA VAL A 165 -17.41 8.05 -2.55
C VAL A 165 -17.34 9.23 -1.57
N GLY A 166 -17.13 8.93 -0.29
CA GLY A 166 -16.97 9.93 0.76
C GLY A 166 -15.75 10.83 0.55
N ALA A 167 -14.61 10.26 0.13
CA ALA A 167 -13.41 11.02 -0.18
C ALA A 167 -13.60 11.92 -1.41
N LEU A 168 -14.21 11.41 -2.48
CA LEU A 168 -14.52 12.22 -3.67
C LEU A 168 -15.45 13.40 -3.30
N GLY A 169 -16.61 13.11 -2.72
CA GLY A 169 -17.57 14.15 -2.33
C GLY A 169 -17.01 15.12 -1.29
N GLY A 170 -16.32 14.60 -0.27
CA GLY A 170 -15.75 15.36 0.83
C GLY A 170 -14.64 16.30 0.38
N ILE A 171 -13.67 15.82 -0.39
CA ILE A 171 -12.56 16.65 -0.85
C ILE A 171 -13.07 17.78 -1.76
N TYR A 172 -13.98 17.48 -2.69
CA TYR A 172 -14.55 18.49 -3.56
C TYR A 172 -15.28 19.59 -2.78
N THR A 173 -16.20 19.20 -1.90
CA THR A 173 -17.02 20.15 -1.14
C THR A 173 -16.24 20.90 -0.07
N GLY A 174 -15.28 20.24 0.58
CA GLY A 174 -14.39 20.83 1.57
C GLY A 174 -13.46 21.88 0.95
N GLN A 175 -12.78 21.55 -0.16
CA GLN A 175 -11.84 22.49 -0.79
C GLN A 175 -12.52 23.62 -1.57
N ARG A 176 -13.77 23.44 -2.02
CA ARG A 176 -14.58 24.54 -2.59
C ARG A 176 -15.11 25.50 -1.53
N GLY A 177 -14.92 25.22 -0.25
CA GLY A 177 -15.42 26.07 0.85
C GLY A 177 -16.93 26.00 1.02
N TRP A 178 -17.59 24.93 0.55
CA TRP A 178 -19.04 24.74 0.71
C TRP A 178 -19.41 24.23 2.11
N MET A 179 -18.41 23.86 2.92
CA MET A 179 -18.56 23.36 4.27
C MET A 179 -17.89 24.31 5.28
N SER A 180 -18.39 24.34 6.51
CA SER A 180 -17.69 25.00 7.62
C SER A 180 -16.39 24.25 7.97
N ASP A 181 -15.41 24.93 8.58
CA ASP A 181 -14.11 24.33 8.92
C ASP A 181 -14.21 23.04 9.73
N LYS A 182 -15.11 23.01 10.72
CA LYS A 182 -15.36 21.81 11.54
C LYS A 182 -15.94 20.67 10.70
N MET A 183 -16.85 20.97 9.78
CA MET A 183 -17.46 19.98 8.90
C MET A 183 -16.46 19.49 7.86
N SER A 184 -15.61 20.36 7.32
CA SER A 184 -14.54 20.00 6.39
C SER A 184 -13.50 19.09 7.05
N TYR A 185 -13.10 19.37 8.30
CA TYR A 185 -12.17 18.49 9.02
C TYR A 185 -12.71 17.06 9.17
N TRP A 186 -14.00 16.89 9.45
CA TRP A 186 -14.60 15.57 9.66
C TRP A 186 -15.00 14.85 8.37
N PHE A 187 -15.67 15.54 7.45
CA PHE A 187 -16.28 14.95 6.26
C PHE A 187 -15.75 15.53 4.94
N GLY A 188 -14.97 16.61 4.99
CA GLY A 188 -14.41 17.27 3.81
C GLY A 188 -12.96 16.90 3.57
N SER A 189 -12.09 17.91 3.63
CA SER A 189 -10.64 17.75 3.51
C SER A 189 -9.87 18.25 4.72
N GLN A 190 -8.85 17.48 5.13
CA GLN A 190 -7.91 17.87 6.19
C GLN A 190 -6.78 18.82 5.71
N GLY A 191 -6.60 18.96 4.39
CA GLY A 191 -5.62 19.88 3.80
C GLY A 191 -4.16 19.40 3.83
N TRP A 192 -3.90 18.16 4.26
CA TRP A 192 -2.56 17.56 4.22
C TRP A 192 -2.39 16.68 2.98
N GLU A 193 -1.30 16.90 2.24
CA GLU A 193 -0.97 16.05 1.10
C GLU A 193 -0.83 14.58 1.52
N PHE A 194 -1.41 13.67 0.72
CA PHE A 194 -1.55 12.23 0.94
C PHE A 194 -2.54 11.81 2.04
N ILE A 195 -2.96 12.75 2.92
CA ILE A 195 -3.92 12.53 4.00
C ILE A 195 -5.02 13.59 3.88
N GLU A 196 -5.61 13.70 2.69
CA GLU A 196 -6.60 14.72 2.40
C GLU A 196 -7.99 14.34 2.89
N LEU A 197 -8.27 13.06 3.13
CA LEU A 197 -9.60 12.58 3.50
C LEU A 197 -10.07 13.19 4.82
N GLY A 198 -11.35 13.52 4.95
CA GLY A 198 -11.93 13.91 6.22
C GLY A 198 -11.72 12.85 7.32
N ARG A 199 -11.63 13.30 8.57
CA ARG A 199 -11.30 12.47 9.74
C ARG A 199 -12.22 11.26 9.90
N PHE A 200 -13.51 11.41 9.60
CA PHE A 200 -14.46 10.29 9.64
C PHE A 200 -14.10 9.20 8.64
N PHE A 201 -13.82 9.58 7.38
CA PHE A 201 -13.45 8.64 6.33
C PHE A 201 -12.07 8.02 6.57
N GLN A 202 -11.13 8.77 7.15
CA GLN A 202 -9.84 8.24 7.60
C GLN A 202 -10.04 7.15 8.67
N LEU A 203 -10.83 7.39 9.71
CA LEU A 203 -11.10 6.39 10.75
C LEU A 203 -11.85 5.17 10.18
N LEU A 204 -12.78 5.39 9.26
CA LEU A 204 -13.48 4.31 8.55
C LEU A 204 -12.52 3.46 7.72
N LEU A 205 -11.55 4.09 7.04
CA LEU A 205 -10.48 3.43 6.30
C LEU A 205 -9.58 2.60 7.23
N LEU A 206 -9.18 3.14 8.40
CA LEU A 206 -8.43 2.38 9.41
C LEU A 206 -9.22 1.17 9.92
N GLY A 207 -10.52 1.34 10.15
CA GLY A 207 -11.43 0.25 10.50
C GLY A 207 -11.52 -0.82 9.40
N ALA A 208 -11.60 -0.41 8.13
CA ALA A 208 -11.59 -1.30 6.98
C ALA A 208 -10.28 -2.09 6.87
N PHE A 209 -9.13 -1.44 7.02
CA PHE A 209 -7.82 -2.12 7.03
C PHE A 209 -7.68 -3.07 8.23
N THR A 210 -8.18 -2.70 9.41
CA THR A 210 -8.20 -3.59 10.58
C THR A 210 -9.07 -4.82 10.32
N LEU A 211 -10.25 -4.64 9.70
CA LEU A 211 -11.11 -5.74 9.25
C LEU A 211 -10.39 -6.62 8.22
N TRP A 212 -9.62 -6.04 7.30
CA TRP A 212 -8.81 -6.78 6.34
C TRP A 212 -7.75 -7.66 7.01
N ILE A 213 -7.00 -7.14 8.00
CA ILE A 213 -6.07 -7.95 8.80
C ILE A 213 -6.80 -9.07 9.52
N TYR A 214 -7.98 -8.81 10.07
CA TYR A 214 -8.79 -9.84 10.71
C TYR A 214 -9.23 -10.95 9.72
N ILE A 215 -9.58 -10.58 8.48
CA ILE A 215 -9.90 -11.53 7.40
C ILE A 215 -8.69 -12.40 7.06
N ILE A 216 -7.49 -11.80 6.92
CA ILE A 216 -6.23 -12.52 6.68
C ILE A 216 -5.92 -13.46 7.85
N TYR A 217 -5.92 -12.95 9.08
CA TYR A 217 -5.66 -13.71 10.30
C TYR A 217 -6.57 -14.95 10.37
N ARG A 218 -7.88 -14.79 10.15
CA ARG A 218 -8.82 -15.93 10.14
C ARG A 218 -8.46 -16.98 9.08
N GLY A 219 -8.02 -16.56 7.90
CA GLY A 219 -7.65 -17.46 6.82
C GLY A 219 -6.33 -18.18 7.06
N ILE A 220 -5.36 -17.54 7.71
CA ILE A 220 -4.02 -18.09 7.92
C ILE A 220 -3.89 -18.81 9.28
N LYS A 221 -4.69 -18.46 10.29
CA LYS A 221 -4.64 -19.05 11.64
C LYS A 221 -4.59 -20.59 11.67
N PRO A 222 -5.41 -21.34 10.89
CA PRO A 222 -5.36 -22.80 10.93
C PRO A 222 -4.03 -23.38 10.41
N TRP A 223 -3.30 -22.59 9.62
CA TRP A 223 -2.05 -22.99 8.99
C TRP A 223 -0.81 -22.60 9.82
N ILE A 224 -0.89 -21.54 10.63
CA ILE A 224 0.22 -21.10 11.51
C ILE A 224 0.41 -22.07 12.69
N SER A 225 1.66 -22.46 12.88
CA SER A 225 2.20 -23.29 13.95
C SER A 225 3.56 -22.75 14.37
N MET A 226 4.08 -23.13 15.54
CA MET A 226 5.40 -22.68 16.01
C MET A 226 6.56 -22.99 15.04
N LYS A 227 6.38 -23.97 14.13
CA LYS A 227 7.40 -24.39 13.16
C LYS A 227 7.42 -23.53 11.88
N ASN A 228 6.36 -22.79 11.58
CA ASN A 228 6.21 -21.99 10.34
C ASN A 228 5.84 -20.53 10.60
N VAL A 229 6.07 -20.01 11.81
CA VAL A 229 5.79 -18.60 12.16
C VAL A 229 6.60 -17.57 11.36
N TRP A 230 7.72 -17.99 10.74
CA TRP A 230 8.60 -17.17 9.89
C TRP A 230 8.49 -17.51 8.40
N SER A 231 7.50 -18.31 8.02
CA SER A 231 7.25 -18.64 6.62
C SER A 231 6.65 -17.47 5.84
N VAL A 232 6.65 -17.55 4.51
CA VAL A 232 6.12 -16.48 3.64
C VAL A 232 4.66 -16.12 3.99
N PRO A 233 3.73 -17.07 4.21
CA PRO A 233 2.35 -16.74 4.60
C PRO A 233 2.24 -16.08 5.98
N ALA A 234 3.12 -16.41 6.91
CA ALA A 234 3.14 -15.77 8.22
C ALA A 234 3.66 -14.33 8.12
N TRP A 235 4.72 -14.11 7.34
CA TRP A 235 5.22 -12.78 6.98
C TRP A 235 4.18 -11.93 6.26
N LEU A 236 3.29 -12.54 5.47
CA LEU A 236 2.16 -11.82 4.88
C LEU A 236 1.25 -11.25 5.98
N LEU A 237 0.96 -12.01 7.04
CA LEU A 237 0.17 -11.53 8.18
C LEU A 237 0.92 -10.46 8.98
N TRP A 238 2.19 -10.71 9.34
CA TRP A 238 3.00 -9.77 10.13
C TRP A 238 3.25 -8.46 9.40
N GLY A 239 3.69 -8.54 8.13
CA GLY A 239 3.93 -7.39 7.27
C GLY A 239 2.66 -6.57 7.05
N SER A 240 1.53 -7.21 6.77
CA SER A 240 0.24 -6.51 6.67
C SER A 240 -0.18 -5.88 7.99
N GLY A 241 0.06 -6.56 9.12
CA GLY A 241 -0.25 -6.04 10.45
C GLY A 241 0.56 -4.79 10.81
N VAL A 242 1.88 -4.82 10.56
CA VAL A 242 2.77 -3.66 10.77
C VAL A 242 2.41 -2.51 9.82
N MET A 243 2.13 -2.82 8.55
CA MET A 243 1.64 -1.86 7.56
C MET A 243 0.41 -1.12 8.07
N VAL A 244 -0.60 -1.85 8.57
CA VAL A 244 -1.82 -1.24 9.12
C VAL A 244 -1.55 -0.48 10.43
N LEU A 245 -0.62 -0.96 11.27
CA LEU A 245 -0.23 -0.25 12.50
C LEU A 245 0.33 1.14 12.18
N PHE A 246 1.19 1.26 11.17
CA PHE A 246 1.77 2.56 10.78
C PHE A 246 0.72 3.55 10.26
N LEU A 247 -0.38 3.07 9.66
CA LEU A 247 -1.50 3.96 9.30
C LEU A 247 -2.12 4.66 10.52
N PHE A 248 -2.07 4.08 11.72
CA PHE A 248 -2.63 4.73 12.92
C PHE A 248 -1.85 5.96 13.37
N PHE A 249 -0.60 6.15 12.95
CA PHE A 249 0.15 7.38 13.24
C PHE A 249 -0.54 8.63 12.71
N SER A 250 -1.32 8.50 11.63
CA SER A 250 -2.09 9.61 11.05
C SER A 250 -3.17 10.16 11.99
N VAL A 251 -3.57 9.40 13.03
CA VAL A 251 -4.52 9.87 14.05
C VAL A 251 -3.86 10.88 14.98
N LEU A 252 -2.53 10.88 15.11
CA LEU A 252 -1.80 11.84 15.95
C LEU A 252 -1.67 13.22 15.30
N MET A 253 -2.04 13.34 14.03
CA MET A 253 -2.18 14.62 13.34
C MET A 253 -3.48 15.30 13.79
N VAL A 254 -3.38 16.46 14.42
CA VAL A 254 -4.51 17.25 14.92
C VAL A 254 -4.35 18.69 14.46
N PRO A 255 -5.42 19.40 14.06
CA PRO A 255 -5.31 20.79 13.58
C PRO A 255 -4.71 21.77 14.60
N SER A 256 -4.75 21.44 15.90
CA SER A 256 -4.22 22.27 16.98
C SER A 256 -2.73 22.02 17.29
N SER A 257 -2.10 21.00 16.68
CA SER A 257 -0.68 20.73 16.92
C SER A 257 0.22 21.68 16.14
N ASN A 258 1.47 21.82 16.59
CA ASN A 258 2.49 22.55 15.83
C ASN A 258 2.67 21.90 14.45
N TRP A 259 2.83 22.71 13.40
CA TRP A 259 2.98 22.25 12.03
C TRP A 259 4.09 21.21 11.86
N ALA A 260 5.26 21.41 12.47
CA ALA A 260 6.38 20.48 12.38
C ALA A 260 6.07 19.12 13.04
N VAL A 261 5.28 19.11 14.12
CA VAL A 261 4.83 17.88 14.79
C VAL A 261 3.79 17.15 13.94
N ALA A 262 2.86 17.89 13.33
CA ALA A 262 1.90 17.32 12.39
C ALA A 262 2.59 16.72 11.15
N ASP A 263 3.59 17.42 10.61
CA ASP A 263 4.35 16.96 9.44
C ASP A 263 5.24 15.74 9.78
N TYR A 264 5.80 15.69 10.98
CA TYR A 264 6.49 14.50 11.49
C TYR A 264 5.55 13.28 11.48
N TRP A 265 4.35 13.37 12.07
CA TRP A 265 3.40 12.26 12.07
C TRP A 265 2.85 11.92 10.68
N ARG A 266 2.75 12.94 9.80
CA ARG A 266 2.38 12.75 8.39
C ARG A 266 3.40 11.87 7.69
N TRP A 267 4.71 12.18 7.79
CA TRP A 267 5.74 11.35 7.16
C TRP A 267 5.94 10.01 7.86
N MET A 268 5.78 9.94 9.19
CA MET A 268 5.74 8.65 9.88
C MET A 268 4.61 7.75 9.36
N THR A 269 3.50 8.34 8.93
CA THR A 269 2.46 7.60 8.22
C THR A 269 2.92 7.32 6.79
N VAL A 270 3.08 8.34 5.95
CA VAL A 270 3.31 8.19 4.51
C VAL A 270 4.55 7.36 4.21
N HIS A 271 5.72 7.72 4.74
CA HIS A 271 6.98 7.05 4.45
C HIS A 271 6.98 5.61 4.97
N MET A 272 6.82 5.41 6.29
CA MET A 272 6.90 4.07 6.88
C MET A 272 5.83 3.13 6.33
N TRP A 273 4.61 3.63 6.09
CA TRP A 273 3.54 2.82 5.55
C TRP A 273 3.80 2.41 4.10
N VAL A 274 4.20 3.36 3.25
CA VAL A 274 4.47 3.13 1.84
C VAL A 274 5.66 2.19 1.69
N GLU A 275 6.73 2.41 2.45
CA GLU A 275 7.93 1.57 2.45
C GLU A 275 7.61 0.13 2.88
N VAL A 276 6.90 -0.08 3.99
CA VAL A 276 6.52 -1.44 4.40
C VAL A 276 5.59 -2.11 3.36
N THR A 277 4.76 -1.34 2.67
CA THR A 277 3.88 -1.89 1.62
C THR A 277 4.69 -2.37 0.40
N PHE A 278 5.61 -1.54 -0.10
CA PHE A 278 6.37 -1.85 -1.31
C PHE A 278 7.56 -2.77 -1.04
N GLU A 279 8.31 -2.56 0.03
CA GLU A 279 9.56 -3.29 0.24
C GLU A 279 9.35 -4.62 0.96
N VAL A 280 8.40 -4.68 1.90
CA VAL A 280 8.16 -5.90 2.68
C VAL A 280 7.00 -6.69 2.10
N PHE A 281 5.81 -6.09 2.07
CA PHE A 281 4.59 -6.80 1.71
C PHE A 281 4.57 -7.26 0.24
N THR A 282 4.96 -6.39 -0.70
CA THR A 282 5.04 -6.76 -2.12
C THR A 282 6.08 -7.85 -2.36
N THR A 283 7.26 -7.74 -1.74
CA THR A 283 8.33 -8.75 -1.84
C THR A 283 7.88 -10.12 -1.36
N VAL A 284 7.20 -10.18 -0.20
CA VAL A 284 6.64 -11.43 0.35
C VAL A 284 5.59 -12.03 -0.58
N ILE A 285 4.70 -11.23 -1.17
CA ILE A 285 3.70 -11.71 -2.11
C ILE A 285 4.32 -12.21 -3.42
N VAL A 286 5.28 -11.48 -3.97
CA VAL A 286 5.96 -11.88 -5.21
C VAL A 286 6.75 -13.16 -4.96
N ALA A 287 7.51 -13.26 -3.87
CA ALA A 287 8.20 -14.48 -3.48
C ALA A 287 7.21 -15.65 -3.35
N TYR A 288 6.05 -15.43 -2.71
CA TYR A 288 5.00 -16.42 -2.60
C TYR A 288 4.48 -16.89 -3.97
N LEU A 289 4.19 -15.95 -4.86
CA LEU A 289 3.72 -16.23 -6.23
C LEU A 289 4.73 -17.08 -7.00
N LEU A 290 6.01 -16.73 -6.93
CA LEU A 290 7.08 -17.47 -7.58
C LEU A 290 7.19 -18.90 -7.04
N VAL A 291 7.05 -19.08 -5.71
CA VAL A 291 7.02 -20.42 -5.10
C VAL A 291 5.80 -21.23 -5.56
N GLN A 292 4.63 -20.62 -5.64
CA GLN A 292 3.42 -21.31 -6.11
C GLN A 292 3.46 -21.68 -7.59
N MET A 293 4.16 -20.91 -8.41
CA MET A 293 4.36 -21.22 -9.82
C MET A 293 5.46 -22.26 -10.07
N GLY A 294 6.18 -22.70 -9.02
CA GLY A 294 7.33 -23.59 -9.13
C GLY A 294 8.59 -22.90 -9.67
N LEU A 295 8.60 -21.56 -9.76
CA LEU A 295 9.72 -20.78 -10.27
C LEU A 295 10.87 -20.64 -9.26
N VAL A 296 10.54 -20.67 -7.95
CA VAL A 296 11.50 -20.47 -6.86
C VAL A 296 11.24 -21.52 -5.78
N THR A 297 12.30 -22.05 -5.16
CA THR A 297 12.16 -23.00 -4.06
C THR A 297 11.68 -22.29 -2.79
N ARG A 298 10.91 -22.99 -1.95
CA ARG A 298 10.48 -22.44 -0.65
C ARG A 298 11.65 -22.02 0.23
N LEU A 299 12.75 -22.78 0.17
CA LEU A 299 13.97 -22.51 0.92
C LEU A 299 14.60 -21.16 0.51
N MET A 300 14.62 -20.87 -0.80
CA MET A 300 15.13 -19.59 -1.31
C MET A 300 14.22 -18.42 -0.89
N ALA A 301 12.90 -18.61 -0.87
CA ALA A 301 11.95 -17.56 -0.52
C ALA A 301 11.84 -17.27 0.99
N GLU A 302 12.09 -18.25 1.85
CA GLU A 302 11.92 -18.15 3.32
C GLU A 302 13.24 -17.97 4.08
N ARG A 303 14.35 -17.78 3.37
CA ARG A 303 15.67 -17.73 4.01
C ARG A 303 15.80 -16.48 4.88
N VAL A 304 15.94 -16.72 6.20
CA VAL A 304 16.37 -15.75 7.21
C VAL A 304 17.86 -15.88 7.41
#